data_AF-A0A7V0W0W1-F1
#
_entry.id   AF-A0A7V0W0W1-F1
#
_cell.length_a   1.000
_cell.length_b   1.000
_cell.length_c   1.000
_cell.angle_alpha   90.00
_cell.angle_beta   90.00
_cell.angle_gamma   90.00
#
_symmetry.space_group_name_H-M   'P 1'
#
loop_
_entity.id
_entity.type
_entity.pdbx_description
1 polymer ?
#
loop_
_entity_poly.entity_id
_entity_poly.type
_entity_poly.pdbx_seq_one_letter_code
_entity_poly.pdbx_strand_id
1 'polypeptide(L)'
;MLDSISTNIDDPIAGIKDLIKRQLIFCEENIDLFKIMSSEAAKLDLHCEMAKTGNFHKRIIDTMVQSMKILANYIESGIKIGIFRDISPIDAAFALRSIVQGFAFKWVMEPEQGKLSDKAEFISTLFLDGLRK
;
A
#
# COMPACT_ATOMS: atom_id res chain seq x y z
N MET A 1 5.33 -9.94 -12.99
CA MET A 1 6.24 -9.77 -11.83
C MET A 1 5.43 -9.57 -10.55
N LEU A 2 4.52 -10.50 -10.23
CA LEU A 2 3.84 -10.59 -8.94
C LEU A 2 3.62 -12.07 -8.54
N ASP A 3 4.48 -12.97 -9.04
CA ASP A 3 4.34 -14.42 -8.86
C ASP A 3 4.85 -14.92 -7.49
N SER A 4 4.98 -14.04 -6.50
CA SER A 4 5.49 -14.39 -5.16
C SER A 4 4.74 -13.72 -4.02
N ILE A 5 3.47 -13.37 -4.22
CA ILE A 5 2.60 -13.02 -3.10
C ILE A 5 2.38 -14.31 -2.32
N SER A 6 3.08 -14.47 -1.20
CA SER A 6 2.81 -15.52 -0.23
C SER A 6 1.32 -15.45 0.11
N THR A 7 0.56 -16.46 -0.32
CA THR A 7 -0.85 -16.67 0.01
C THR A 7 -1.00 -17.40 1.35
N ASN A 8 0.03 -17.38 2.19
CA ASN A 8 -0.01 -18.05 3.48
C ASN A 8 -0.80 -17.20 4.49
N ILE A 9 -2.12 -17.42 4.52
CA ILE A 9 -3.11 -16.76 5.40
C ILE A 9 -2.92 -17.16 6.87
N ASP A 10 -2.06 -18.15 7.16
CA ASP A 10 -1.90 -18.75 8.49
C ASP A 10 -1.33 -17.79 9.55
N ASP A 11 -0.69 -16.70 9.14
CA ASP A 11 -0.28 -15.61 10.03
C ASP A 11 -0.68 -14.23 9.46
N PRO A 12 -1.86 -13.72 9.83
CA PRO A 12 -2.34 -12.41 9.39
C PRO A 12 -1.40 -11.25 9.73
N ILE A 13 -0.70 -11.33 10.87
CA ILE A 13 0.20 -10.26 11.30
C ILE A 13 1.44 -10.26 10.41
N ALA A 14 2.08 -11.42 10.23
CA ALA A 14 3.24 -11.53 9.37
C ALA A 14 2.92 -11.18 7.91
N GLY A 15 1.75 -11.60 7.42
CA GLY A 15 1.27 -11.28 6.07
C GLY A 15 1.11 -9.77 5.85
N ILE A 16 0.52 -9.05 6.81
CA ILE A 16 0.39 -7.59 6.75
C ILE A 16 1.78 -6.92 6.79
N LYS A 17 2.68 -7.36 7.68
CA LYS A 17 4.06 -6.82 7.76
C LYS A 17 4.84 -6.99 6.45
N ASP A 18 4.79 -8.18 5.85
CA ASP A 18 5.46 -8.46 4.56
C ASP A 18 4.87 -7.60 3.43
N LEU A 19 3.54 -7.46 3.38
CA LEU A 19 2.87 -6.63 2.39
C LEU A 19 3.30 -5.16 2.50
N ILE A 20 3.34 -4.60 3.71
CA ILE A 20 3.80 -3.21 3.96
C ILE A 20 5.22 -3.03 3.44
N LYS A 21 6.13 -3.93 3.83
CA LYS A 21 7.53 -3.86 3.41
C LYS A 21 7.67 -3.92 1.90
N ARG A 22 6.98 -4.84 1.23
CA ARG A 22 7.01 -4.96 -0.24
C ARG A 22 6.44 -3.73 -0.94
N GLN A 23 5.37 -3.13 -0.42
CA GLN A 23 4.82 -1.90 -0.99
C GLN A 23 5.80 -0.73 -0.86
N LEU A 24 6.48 -0.59 0.29
CA LEU A 24 7.50 0.44 0.47
C LEU A 24 8.71 0.23 -0.45
N ILE A 25 9.19 -1.01 -0.60
CA ILE A 25 10.27 -1.35 -1.55
C ILE A 25 9.84 -1.02 -2.98
N PHE A 26 8.62 -1.39 -3.37
CA PHE A 26 8.10 -1.06 -4.70
C PHE A 26 8.07 0.47 -4.93
N CYS A 27 7.65 1.25 -3.92
CA CYS A 27 7.70 2.71 -3.99
C CYS A 27 9.13 3.25 -4.10
N GLU A 28 10.07 2.66 -3.36
CA GLU A 28 11.49 3.01 -3.37
C GLU A 28 12.13 2.75 -4.75
N GLU A 29 11.91 1.57 -5.32
CA GLU A 29 12.44 1.16 -6.62
C GLU A 29 11.84 1.93 -7.80
N ASN A 30 10.62 2.47 -7.62
CA ASN A 30 9.88 3.17 -8.68
C ASN A 30 9.74 4.68 -8.37
N ILE A 31 10.64 5.25 -7.57
CA ILE A 31 10.49 6.62 -7.06
C ILE A 31 10.36 7.67 -8.15
N ASP A 32 11.02 7.50 -9.29
CA ASP A 32 10.93 8.43 -10.41
C ASP A 32 9.54 8.41 -11.06
N LEU A 33 8.89 7.25 -11.11
CA LEU A 33 7.49 7.16 -11.52
C LEU A 33 6.59 7.92 -10.54
N PHE A 34 6.81 7.78 -9.24
CA PHE A 34 6.04 8.50 -8.22
C PHE A 34 6.29 10.00 -8.23
N LYS A 35 7.53 10.46 -8.50
CA LYS A 35 7.87 11.86 -8.74
C LYS A 35 7.10 12.42 -9.92
N ILE A 36 7.15 11.73 -11.08
CA ILE A 36 6.40 12.12 -12.28
C ILE A 36 4.91 12.18 -11.96
N MET A 37 4.35 11.14 -11.35
CA MET A 37 2.93 11.13 -11.00
C MET A 37 2.54 12.25 -10.02
N SER A 38 3.42 12.63 -9.08
CA SER A 38 3.13 13.67 -8.10
C SER A 38 3.32 15.09 -8.67
N SER A 39 4.36 15.31 -9.50
CA SER A 39 4.62 16.59 -10.16
C SER A 39 3.65 16.86 -11.30
N GLU A 40 3.26 15.79 -12.01
CA GLU A 40 2.30 15.87 -13.10
C GLU A 40 0.87 15.78 -12.58
N ALA A 41 0.52 15.20 -11.42
CA ALA A 41 -0.87 15.27 -10.91
C ALA A 41 -1.37 16.71 -10.76
N ALA A 42 -0.48 17.65 -10.40
CA ALA A 42 -0.78 19.09 -10.35
C ALA A 42 -0.93 19.75 -11.74
N LYS A 43 -0.43 19.12 -12.81
CA LYS A 43 -0.51 19.61 -14.21
C LYS A 43 -1.44 18.79 -15.11
N LEU A 44 -1.73 17.53 -14.77
CA LEU A 44 -2.50 16.53 -15.52
C LEU A 44 -4.00 16.72 -15.36
N ASP A 45 -4.47 17.41 -14.32
CA ASP A 45 -5.87 17.82 -14.21
C ASP A 45 -6.26 18.77 -15.36
N LEU A 46 -5.29 19.44 -16.01
CA LEU A 46 -5.52 20.30 -17.18
C LEU A 46 -5.43 19.59 -18.53
N HIS A 47 -4.83 18.38 -18.63
CA HIS A 47 -4.47 17.83 -19.96
C HIS A 47 -4.68 16.33 -20.24
N CYS A 48 -5.31 15.51 -19.38
CA CYS A 48 -5.39 14.08 -19.69
C CYS A 48 -6.74 13.38 -19.45
N GLU A 49 -7.61 13.45 -20.47
CA GLU A 49 -8.49 12.32 -20.79
C GLU A 49 -7.68 11.10 -21.31
N MET A 50 -6.51 11.32 -21.91
CA MET A 50 -5.65 10.24 -22.45
C MET A 50 -4.92 9.43 -21.37
N ALA A 51 -4.52 10.04 -20.22
CA ALA A 51 -3.96 9.27 -19.11
C ALA A 51 -5.01 8.44 -18.36
N LYS A 52 -6.30 8.78 -18.48
CA LYS A 52 -7.42 8.04 -17.85
C LYS A 52 -7.89 6.85 -18.69
N THR A 53 -7.54 6.77 -19.97
CA THR A 53 -8.09 5.80 -20.94
C THR A 53 -7.08 4.76 -21.44
N GLY A 54 -5.80 4.87 -21.08
CA GLY A 54 -4.76 3.91 -21.50
C GLY A 54 -4.73 2.60 -20.69
N ASN A 55 -4.40 1.49 -21.35
CA ASN A 55 -4.18 0.17 -20.71
C ASN A 55 -3.18 0.21 -19.54
N PHE A 56 -2.26 1.18 -19.51
CA PHE A 56 -1.30 1.37 -18.43
C PHE A 56 -1.97 1.87 -17.13
N HIS A 57 -2.83 2.88 -17.21
CA HIS A 57 -3.55 3.40 -16.03
C HIS A 57 -4.48 2.36 -15.42
N LYS A 58 -5.20 1.63 -16.29
CA LYS A 58 -6.04 0.49 -15.86
C LYS A 58 -5.20 -0.58 -15.14
N ARG A 59 -4.04 -0.96 -15.68
CA ARG A 59 -3.14 -1.93 -15.03
C ARG A 59 -2.64 -1.46 -13.66
N ILE A 60 -2.35 -0.17 -13.49
CA ILE A 60 -1.96 0.39 -12.19
C ILE A 60 -3.14 0.28 -11.21
N ILE A 61 -4.33 0.71 -11.60
CA ILE A 61 -5.54 0.61 -10.76
C ILE A 61 -5.83 -0.84 -10.40
N ASP A 62 -5.82 -1.75 -11.36
CA ASP A 62 -6.08 -3.18 -11.14
C ASP A 62 -5.06 -3.76 -10.14
N THR A 63 -3.78 -3.41 -10.29
CA THR A 63 -2.73 -3.84 -9.35
C THR A 63 -2.97 -3.30 -7.94
N MET A 64 -3.36 -2.03 -7.82
CA MET A 64 -3.71 -1.42 -6.53
C MET A 64 -4.91 -2.12 -5.89
N VAL A 65 -5.97 -2.37 -6.66
CA VAL A 65 -7.17 -3.07 -6.20
C VAL A 65 -6.85 -4.49 -5.72
N GLN A 66 -6.01 -5.23 -6.45
CA GLN A 66 -5.60 -6.57 -6.03
C GLN A 66 -4.82 -6.55 -4.72
N SER A 67 -3.89 -5.61 -4.54
CA SER A 67 -3.15 -5.47 -3.28
C SER A 67 -4.08 -5.16 -2.09
N MET A 68 -5.11 -4.34 -2.29
CA MET A 68 -6.11 -4.06 -1.25
C MET A 68 -6.95 -5.29 -0.91
N LYS A 69 -7.32 -6.11 -1.89
CA LYS A 69 -8.07 -7.35 -1.64
C LYS A 69 -7.27 -8.35 -0.82
N ILE A 70 -5.98 -8.53 -1.14
CA ILE A 70 -5.09 -9.41 -0.37
C ILE A 70 -4.99 -8.93 1.08
N LEU A 71 -4.80 -7.62 1.28
CA LEU A 71 -4.76 -7.03 2.61
C LEU A 71 -6.08 -7.21 3.38
N ALA A 72 -7.21 -6.98 2.73
CA ALA A 72 -8.53 -7.18 3.32
C ALA A 72 -8.73 -8.64 3.75
N ASN A 73 -8.23 -9.61 2.98
CA ASN A 73 -8.30 -11.03 3.35
C ASN A 73 -7.47 -11.35 4.61
N TYR A 74 -6.28 -10.74 4.76
CA TYR A 74 -5.51 -10.89 6.00
C TYR A 74 -6.25 -10.31 7.20
N ILE A 75 -6.84 -9.12 7.05
CA ILE A 75 -7.59 -8.47 8.12
C ILE A 75 -8.83 -9.30 8.49
N GLU A 76 -9.57 -9.79 7.50
CA GLU A 76 -10.73 -10.67 7.71
C GLU A 76 -10.32 -11.98 8.42
N SER A 77 -9.19 -12.58 8.03
CA SER A 77 -8.65 -13.76 8.71
C SER A 77 -8.35 -13.48 10.18
N GLY A 78 -7.65 -12.36 10.46
CA GLY A 78 -7.33 -11.95 11.83
C GLY A 78 -8.56 -11.63 12.69
N ILE A 79 -9.65 -11.14 12.09
CA ILE A 79 -10.96 -10.97 12.75
C ILE A 79 -11.56 -12.34 13.09
N LYS A 80 -11.59 -13.28 12.13
CA LYS A 80 -12.16 -14.63 12.31
C LYS A 80 -11.48 -15.42 13.43
N ILE A 81 -10.17 -15.26 13.60
CA ILE A 81 -9.39 -15.92 14.67
C ILE A 81 -9.29 -15.09 15.96
N GLY A 82 -9.96 -13.94 16.03
CA GLY A 82 -10.09 -13.13 17.24
C GLY A 82 -8.88 -12.29 17.62
N ILE A 83 -7.91 -12.09 16.70
CA ILE A 83 -6.72 -11.26 16.92
C ILE A 83 -7.02 -9.78 16.68
N PHE A 84 -7.86 -9.47 15.70
CA PHE A 84 -8.26 -8.10 15.37
C PHE A 84 -9.69 -7.79 15.84
N ARG A 85 -9.95 -6.51 16.09
CA ARG A 85 -11.30 -5.99 16.38
C ARG A 85 -12.22 -6.09 15.15
N ASP A 86 -13.52 -6.19 15.38
CA ASP A 86 -14.53 -6.26 14.33
C ASP A 86 -14.69 -4.90 13.62
N ILE A 87 -14.11 -4.79 12.43
CA ILE A 87 -14.13 -3.60 11.57
C ILE A 87 -14.23 -4.02 10.11
N SER A 88 -14.60 -3.07 9.24
CA SER A 88 -14.58 -3.26 7.78
C SER A 88 -13.16 -3.57 7.28
N PRO A 89 -12.89 -4.78 6.75
CA PRO A 89 -11.55 -5.13 6.25
C PRO A 89 -11.11 -4.27 5.07
N ILE A 90 -12.07 -3.82 4.25
CA ILE A 90 -11.82 -2.96 3.08
C ILE A 90 -11.41 -1.56 3.53
N ASP A 91 -12.10 -0.97 4.50
CA ASP A 91 -11.76 0.37 4.99
C ASP A 91 -10.40 0.37 5.70
N ALA A 92 -10.11 -0.69 6.46
CA ALA A 92 -8.81 -0.89 7.08
C ALA A 92 -7.69 -1.07 6.03
N ALA A 93 -7.96 -1.84 4.96
CA ALA A 93 -7.02 -1.98 3.85
C ALA A 93 -6.77 -0.64 3.13
N PHE A 94 -7.81 0.16 2.92
CA PHE A 94 -7.71 1.50 2.35
C PHE A 94 -6.92 2.45 3.26
N ALA A 95 -7.12 2.39 4.58
CA ALA A 95 -6.38 3.17 5.55
C ALA A 95 -4.87 2.86 5.51
N LEU A 96 -4.49 1.57 5.49
CA LEU A 96 -3.08 1.19 5.37
C LEU A 96 -2.46 1.68 4.08
N ARG A 97 -3.15 1.50 2.95
CA ARG A 97 -2.69 2.00 1.65
C ARG A 97 -2.44 3.51 1.70
N SER A 98 -3.35 4.26 2.33
CA SER A 98 -3.23 5.71 2.49
C SER A 98 -2.03 6.09 3.35
N ILE A 99 -1.75 5.34 4.42
CA ILE A 99 -0.54 5.53 5.24
C ILE A 99 0.72 5.31 4.39
N VAL A 100 0.83 4.18 3.70
CA VAL A 100 1.98 3.86 2.83
C VAL A 100 2.18 4.93 1.76
N GLN A 101 1.09 5.36 1.11
CA GLN A 101 1.13 6.41 0.08
C GLN A 101 1.58 7.75 0.67
N GLY A 102 1.14 8.10 1.89
CA GLY A 102 1.58 9.31 2.60
C GLY A 102 3.08 9.31 2.88
N PHE A 103 3.63 8.17 3.32
CA PHE A 103 5.08 8.02 3.53
C PHE A 103 5.87 8.10 2.23
N ALA A 104 5.39 7.45 1.16
CA ALA A 104 6.01 7.55 -0.16
C ALA A 104 6.00 9.00 -0.67
N PHE A 105 4.88 9.71 -0.53
CA PHE A 105 4.78 11.12 -0.92
C PHE A 105 5.73 12.01 -0.11
N LYS A 106 5.79 11.83 1.22
CA LYS A 106 6.75 12.55 2.06
C LYS A 106 8.18 12.31 1.57
N TRP A 107 8.54 11.06 1.29
CA TRP A 107 9.89 10.70 0.84
C TRP A 107 10.23 11.27 -0.55
N VAL A 108 9.23 11.45 -1.42
CA VAL A 108 9.38 12.17 -2.70
C VAL A 108 9.69 13.66 -2.47
N MET A 109 8.96 14.31 -1.57
CA MET A 109 9.10 15.75 -1.28
C MET A 109 10.37 16.06 -0.51
N GLU A 110 10.70 15.22 0.46
CA GLU A 110 11.85 15.32 1.35
C GLU A 110 12.60 13.99 1.31
N PRO A 111 13.57 13.82 0.38
CA PRO A 111 14.40 12.62 0.35
C PRO A 111 15.18 12.52 1.65
N GLU A 112 14.68 11.74 2.62
CA GLU A 112 15.37 11.47 3.87
C GLU A 112 16.71 10.77 3.57
N GLN A 113 17.70 10.85 4.49
CA GLN A 113 18.99 10.13 4.37
C GLN A 113 18.87 8.61 4.57
N GLY A 114 17.70 8.02 4.32
CA GLY A 114 17.40 6.61 4.58
C GLY A 114 16.46 6.00 3.56
N LYS A 115 16.26 4.69 3.66
CA LYS A 115 15.39 3.94 2.76
C LYS A 115 13.94 4.10 3.19
N LEU A 116 13.02 4.20 2.22
CA LEU A 116 11.59 4.23 2.51
C LEU A 116 11.16 2.92 3.21
N SER A 117 11.78 1.81 2.82
CA SER A 117 11.59 0.50 3.44
C SER A 117 11.97 0.44 4.93
N ASP A 118 12.78 1.36 5.45
CA ASP A 118 13.10 1.44 6.89
C ASP A 118 11.88 1.84 7.74
N LYS A 119 10.84 2.42 7.12
CA LYS A 119 9.58 2.77 7.80
C LYS A 119 8.64 1.58 7.99
N ALA A 120 8.96 0.40 7.47
CA ALA A 120 8.08 -0.76 7.50
C ALA A 120 7.65 -1.15 8.91
N GLU A 121 8.58 -1.22 9.88
CA GLU A 121 8.24 -1.61 11.26
C GLU A 121 7.39 -0.55 11.96
N PHE A 122 7.69 0.73 11.71
CA PHE A 122 6.90 1.84 12.25
C PHE A 122 5.46 1.80 11.75
N ILE A 123 5.27 1.70 10.43
CA ILE A 123 3.93 1.64 9.81
C ILE A 123 3.18 0.39 10.28
N SER A 124 3.87 -0.75 10.33
CA SER A 124 3.28 -2.01 10.80
C SER A 124 2.79 -1.90 12.24
N THR A 125 3.61 -1.34 13.13
CA THR A 125 3.24 -1.17 14.54
C THR A 125 2.03 -0.24 14.66
N LEU A 126 2.10 0.95 14.06
CA LEU A 126 1.02 1.93 14.08
C LEU A 126 -0.31 1.34 13.60
N PHE A 127 -0.28 0.62 12.47
CA PHE A 127 -1.48 0.05 11.87
C PHE A 127 -2.02 -1.13 12.68
N LEU A 128 -1.17 -2.10 13.04
CA LEU A 128 -1.58 -3.31 13.76
C LEU A 128 -2.06 -2.98 15.16
N ASP A 129 -1.45 -2.03 15.86
CA ASP A 129 -1.93 -1.57 17.16
C ASP A 129 -3.33 -0.94 17.04
N GLY A 130 -3.61 -0.25 15.93
CA GLY A 130 -4.96 0.24 15.60
C GLY A 130 -5.97 -0.84 15.22
N LEU A 131 -5.53 -2.08 14.96
CA LEU A 131 -6.39 -3.24 14.68
C LEU A 131 -6.57 -4.17 15.88
N ARG A 132 -5.72 -4.07 16.90
CA ARG A 132 -5.82 -4.92 18.08
C ARG A 132 -7.12 -4.69 18.84
N LYS A 133 -7.59 -5.75 19.48
CA LYS A 133 -8.76 -5.76 20.35
C LYS A 133 -8.45 -5.17 21.72
#